data_AF-A0A7C6BFJ1-F1
#
_entry.id   AF-A0A7C6BFJ1-F1
#
_cell.length_a   1.000
_cell.length_b   1.000
_cell.length_c   1.000
_cell.angle_alpha   90.00
_cell.angle_beta   90.00
_cell.angle_gamma   90.00
#
_symmetry.space_group_name_H-M   'P 1'
#
loop_
_entity.id
_entity.type
_entity.pdbx_description
1 polymer ?
#
loop_
_entity_poly.entity_id
_entity_poly.type
_entity_poly.pdbx_seq_one_letter_code
_entity_poly.pdbx_strand_id
1 'polypeptide(L)'
;MKRKNNWMAIVLALVLVAGLTVGFLLLGQGNRGNTAVTPAAASAFSTQEVTAAATTAAQQPQQINLATPSDAVELADPPHVDLSRFNSNMAFATLMNMAVDTGPYIGQTVKMRGLYYSVTFQETGDVMHLLYVGDEAACCGIGLEFRLTGNPKHPEDYPPEYSIVEVTGIFGTFQFGDQTYPYLTANDFVMVEEPTDLYQRRGG
;
A
#
# COMPACT_ATOMS: atom_id res chain seq x y z
N MET A 1 -26.44 -43.25 5.10
CA MET A 1 -25.11 -43.06 4.49
C MET A 1 -24.19 -42.39 5.50
N LYS A 2 -23.09 -43.06 5.83
CA LYS A 2 -22.04 -42.61 6.77
C LYS A 2 -21.00 -41.80 5.99
N ARG A 3 -20.52 -40.68 6.53
CA ARG A 3 -19.18 -40.57 7.14
C ARG A 3 -18.93 -39.14 7.61
N LYS A 4 -18.77 -39.01 8.92
CA LYS A 4 -18.13 -37.87 9.58
C LYS A 4 -16.63 -38.18 9.76
N ASN A 5 -15.85 -37.10 9.89
CA ASN A 5 -14.61 -36.93 10.66
C ASN A 5 -13.28 -36.82 9.90
N ASN A 6 -12.65 -35.66 10.13
CA ASN A 6 -11.26 -35.42 10.54
C ASN A 6 -10.19 -36.39 10.02
N TRP A 7 -9.32 -35.87 9.16
CA TRP A 7 -8.01 -36.45 8.93
C TRP A 7 -6.93 -35.38 9.12
N MET A 8 -6.27 -35.44 10.27
CA MET A 8 -4.82 -35.23 10.49
C MET A 8 -4.20 -33.98 9.84
N ALA A 9 -3.90 -32.89 10.56
CA ALA A 9 -2.81 -32.82 11.55
C ALA A 9 -1.66 -33.79 11.28
N ILE A 10 -0.47 -33.24 10.99
CA ILE A 10 0.87 -33.90 10.96
C ILE A 10 1.27 -34.46 9.59
N VAL A 11 2.05 -33.69 8.83
CA VAL A 11 3.43 -34.11 8.50
C VAL A 11 4.34 -32.87 8.56
N LEU A 12 5.30 -32.97 9.47
CA LEU A 12 6.31 -32.00 9.88
C LEU A 12 7.56 -32.12 8.98
N ALA A 13 8.22 -30.98 8.75
CA ALA A 13 9.66 -30.74 8.51
C ALA A 13 10.61 -31.88 8.09
N LEU A 14 11.45 -31.63 7.07
CA LEU A 14 12.81 -32.22 6.94
C LEU A 14 13.76 -31.30 6.14
N VAL A 15 14.77 -30.76 6.85
CA VAL A 15 16.01 -30.13 6.33
C VAL A 15 17.13 -31.18 6.43
N LEU A 16 18.05 -31.28 5.45
CA LEU A 16 19.48 -31.69 5.63
C LEU A 16 20.34 -31.60 4.33
N VAL A 17 21.08 -30.48 4.20
CA VAL A 17 22.54 -30.28 4.02
C VAL A 17 23.47 -31.25 3.22
N ALA A 18 24.29 -30.61 2.36
CA ALA A 18 25.73 -30.79 1.99
C ALA A 18 26.18 -31.51 0.70
N GLY A 19 27.06 -30.81 -0.05
CA GLY A 19 28.02 -31.37 -1.02
C GLY A 19 28.93 -30.28 -1.63
N LEU A 20 30.19 -30.21 -1.16
CA LEU A 20 31.27 -29.29 -1.58
C LEU A 20 31.81 -29.58 -3.00
N THR A 21 32.29 -28.53 -3.69
CA THR A 21 33.53 -28.59 -4.50
C THR A 21 34.42 -27.37 -4.23
N VAL A 22 35.73 -27.63 -4.16
CA VAL A 22 36.82 -26.75 -3.70
C VAL A 22 37.66 -26.29 -4.90
N GLY A 23 38.21 -25.06 -4.80
CA GLY A 23 39.41 -24.59 -5.53
C GLY A 23 39.13 -23.31 -6.34
N PHE A 24 39.89 -22.21 -6.26
CA PHE A 24 41.33 -22.06 -6.05
C PHE A 24 41.64 -20.62 -5.60
N LEU A 25 42.72 -20.47 -4.83
CA LEU A 25 43.34 -19.24 -4.32
C LEU A 25 43.58 -18.17 -5.40
N LEU A 26 43.51 -16.89 -5.01
CA LEU A 26 44.60 -15.92 -5.19
C LEU A 26 44.44 -14.73 -4.21
N LEU A 27 45.55 -14.34 -3.60
CA LEU A 27 45.71 -13.31 -2.57
C LEU A 27 45.61 -11.90 -3.14
N GLY A 28 44.99 -10.99 -2.38
CA GLY A 28 45.06 -9.55 -2.59
C GLY A 28 44.80 -8.80 -1.29
N GLN A 29 45.87 -8.51 -0.55
CA GLN A 29 45.87 -7.60 0.60
C GLN A 29 45.74 -6.15 0.12
N GLY A 30 44.82 -5.38 0.71
CA GLY A 30 44.60 -3.96 0.42
C GLY A 30 43.93 -3.26 1.60
N ASN A 31 44.71 -2.42 2.26
CA ASN A 31 44.52 -1.86 3.60
C ASN A 31 43.38 -0.80 3.71
N ARG A 32 42.72 -0.80 4.87
CA ARG A 32 42.28 0.32 5.72
C ARG A 32 41.78 1.64 5.09
N GLY A 33 40.52 1.94 5.39
CA GLY A 33 39.98 3.30 5.43
C GLY A 33 38.54 3.31 5.94
N ASN A 34 38.35 3.53 7.24
CA ASN A 34 37.05 3.73 7.87
C ASN A 34 36.37 4.99 7.31
N THR A 35 35.12 4.87 6.91
CA THR A 35 34.04 5.80 7.34
C THR A 35 32.73 5.03 7.20
N ALA A 36 32.28 4.52 8.34
CA ALA A 36 30.93 4.00 8.48
C ALA A 36 29.97 5.17 8.28
N VAL A 37 29.16 5.11 7.24
CA VAL A 37 27.86 5.75 7.24
C VAL A 37 26.88 4.60 7.21
N THR A 38 26.39 4.26 8.39
CA THR A 38 25.27 3.34 8.60
C THR A 38 24.02 4.04 8.08
N PRO A 39 23.34 3.59 7.00
CA PRO A 39 21.94 3.88 6.89
C PRO A 39 21.23 3.04 7.95
N ALA A 40 20.81 3.73 9.01
CA ALA A 40 19.83 3.23 9.95
C ALA A 40 18.64 2.67 9.18
N ALA A 41 18.14 1.54 9.65
CA ALA A 41 17.00 0.82 9.09
C ALA A 41 15.84 1.78 8.78
N ALA A 42 15.55 1.96 7.50
CA ALA A 42 14.27 2.47 7.05
C ALA A 42 13.31 1.26 7.06
N SER A 43 12.37 1.26 8.00
CA SER A 43 11.18 0.41 7.88
C SER A 43 10.48 0.82 6.59
N ALA A 44 10.61 -0.02 5.57
CA ALA A 44 9.82 0.09 4.36
C ALA A 44 8.38 -0.24 4.74
N PHE A 45 7.49 0.73 4.58
CA PHE A 45 6.06 0.57 4.74
C PHE A 45 5.57 -0.54 3.79
N SER A 46 5.47 -1.74 4.32
CA SER A 46 4.95 -2.92 3.64
C SER A 46 3.49 -3.09 4.07
N THR A 47 2.61 -3.52 3.17
CA THR A 47 1.21 -3.88 3.47
C THR A 47 1.08 -4.88 4.64
N GLN A 48 2.16 -5.58 4.99
CA GLN A 48 2.25 -6.41 6.18
C GLN A 48 2.17 -5.61 7.50
N GLU A 49 2.58 -4.35 7.56
CA GLU A 49 2.52 -3.54 8.79
C GLU A 49 1.10 -3.05 9.10
N VAL A 50 0.26 -2.78 8.10
CA VAL A 50 -1.15 -2.40 8.35
C VAL A 50 -1.96 -3.60 8.87
N THR A 51 -1.63 -4.82 8.42
CA THR A 51 -2.28 -6.05 8.90
C THR A 51 -1.65 -6.60 10.19
N ALA A 52 -0.35 -6.43 10.41
CA ALA A 52 0.34 -6.86 11.64
C ALA A 52 0.14 -5.90 12.82
N ALA A 53 -0.02 -4.59 12.59
CA ALA A 53 -0.36 -3.62 13.64
C ALA A 53 -1.74 -3.90 14.26
N ALA A 54 -2.65 -4.53 13.52
CA ALA A 54 -3.96 -4.91 14.03
C ALA A 54 -3.94 -6.14 14.98
N THR A 55 -2.86 -6.92 15.00
CA THR A 55 -2.86 -8.23 15.70
C THR A 55 -2.02 -8.26 16.98
N THR A 56 -1.24 -7.22 17.30
CA THR A 56 -0.38 -7.20 18.51
C THR A 56 -0.72 -6.08 19.48
N ALA A 57 -1.72 -6.35 20.33
CA ALA A 57 -1.85 -5.96 21.73
C ALA A 57 -1.93 -4.46 22.14
N ALA A 58 -3.19 -4.03 22.30
CA ALA A 58 -3.77 -3.41 23.51
C ALA A 58 -3.43 -1.94 23.87
N GLN A 59 -4.08 -1.00 23.18
CA GLN A 59 -4.49 0.31 23.74
C GLN A 59 -5.60 0.95 22.88
N GLN A 60 -6.84 0.95 23.40
CA GLN A 60 -8.05 1.68 22.93
C GLN A 60 -8.52 1.45 21.46
N PRO A 61 -9.79 1.73 21.14
CA PRO A 61 -10.22 1.84 19.75
C PRO A 61 -9.43 2.99 19.13
N GLN A 62 -8.42 2.67 18.33
CA GLN A 62 -7.61 3.65 17.61
C GLN A 62 -8.53 4.26 16.56
N GLN A 63 -9.06 5.46 16.82
CA GLN A 63 -9.97 6.14 15.90
C GLN A 63 -9.20 6.52 14.64
N ILE A 64 -9.45 5.82 13.53
CA ILE A 64 -9.01 6.28 12.22
C ILE A 64 -9.94 7.43 11.84
N ASN A 65 -9.40 8.63 11.67
CA ASN A 65 -10.19 9.73 11.16
C ASN A 65 -10.30 9.62 9.63
N LEU A 66 -11.27 8.83 9.14
CA LEU A 66 -11.66 8.77 7.72
C LEU A 66 -12.63 9.90 7.33
N ALA A 67 -12.81 10.92 8.17
CA ALA A 67 -13.69 12.02 7.82
C ALA A 67 -13.24 12.63 6.50
N THR A 68 -14.22 12.81 5.62
CA THR A 68 -14.01 13.34 4.29
C THR A 68 -14.58 14.76 4.24
N PRO A 69 -13.88 15.72 3.64
CA PRO A 69 -14.42 17.07 3.47
C PRO A 69 -15.75 17.04 2.70
N SER A 70 -16.74 17.78 3.18
CA SER A 70 -18.04 17.88 2.49
C SER A 70 -17.95 18.76 1.24
N ASP A 71 -17.08 19.77 1.25
CA ASP A 71 -16.93 20.72 0.15
C ASP A 71 -15.86 20.25 -0.84
N ALA A 72 -16.08 20.56 -2.11
CA ALA A 72 -15.11 20.31 -3.17
C ALA A 72 -13.82 21.10 -2.91
N VAL A 73 -12.69 20.51 -3.29
CA VAL A 73 -11.37 21.12 -3.18
C VAL A 73 -10.93 21.71 -4.52
N GLU A 74 -10.19 22.82 -4.48
CA GLU A 74 -9.56 23.38 -5.68
C GLU A 74 -8.31 22.57 -6.04
N LEU A 75 -8.25 22.09 -7.28
CA LEU A 75 -7.13 21.29 -7.80
C LEU A 75 -6.37 22.11 -8.83
N ALA A 76 -5.03 22.12 -8.73
CA ALA A 76 -4.19 22.76 -9.72
C ALA A 76 -4.18 21.96 -11.04
N ASP A 77 -4.22 22.69 -12.16
CA ASP A 77 -4.04 22.16 -13.51
C ASP A 77 -2.92 22.97 -14.23
N PRO A 78 -1.76 22.37 -14.51
CA PRO A 78 -1.40 20.97 -14.27
C PRO A 78 -1.20 20.63 -12.79
N PRO A 79 -1.33 19.35 -12.39
CA PRO A 79 -1.02 18.89 -11.03
C PRO A 79 0.47 19.13 -10.72
N HIS A 80 0.77 19.39 -9.45
CA HIS A 80 2.14 19.63 -8.98
C HIS A 80 3.00 18.36 -9.06
N VAL A 81 2.38 17.20 -8.79
CA VAL A 81 3.01 15.89 -8.94
C VAL A 81 2.07 14.97 -9.73
N ASP A 82 2.54 14.46 -10.86
CA ASP A 82 1.77 13.54 -11.71
C ASP A 82 2.47 12.18 -11.82
N LEU A 83 1.96 11.21 -11.05
CA LEU A 83 2.40 9.82 -11.08
C LEU A 83 1.58 8.99 -12.07
N SER A 84 0.47 9.50 -12.62
CA SER A 84 -0.41 8.72 -13.51
C SER A 84 0.25 8.29 -14.81
N ARG A 85 1.31 9.00 -15.20
CA ARG A 85 2.10 8.76 -16.41
C ARG A 85 3.35 7.91 -16.17
N PHE A 86 3.63 7.54 -14.93
CA PHE A 86 4.78 6.74 -14.58
C PHE A 86 4.50 5.25 -14.88
N ASN A 87 5.56 4.50 -15.22
CA ASN A 87 5.47 3.04 -15.13
C ASN A 87 5.35 2.63 -13.65
N SER A 88 4.95 1.38 -13.40
CA SER A 88 4.62 0.91 -12.05
C SER A 88 5.82 1.03 -11.09
N ASN A 89 7.05 0.77 -11.55
CA ASN A 89 8.26 0.91 -10.71
C ASN A 89 8.53 2.35 -10.29
N MET A 90 8.39 3.30 -11.23
CA MET A 90 8.57 4.73 -10.95
C MET A 90 7.46 5.28 -10.05
N ALA A 91 6.21 4.89 -10.31
CA ALA A 91 5.07 5.27 -9.47
C ALA A 91 5.25 4.74 -8.04
N PHE A 92 5.60 3.46 -7.90
CA PHE A 92 5.89 2.82 -6.62
C PHE A 92 7.02 3.55 -5.86
N ALA A 93 8.17 3.76 -6.49
CA ALA A 93 9.32 4.40 -5.84
C ALA A 93 9.02 5.85 -5.42
N THR A 94 8.27 6.58 -6.26
CA THR A 94 7.88 7.97 -5.96
C THR A 94 6.91 8.01 -4.79
N LEU A 95 5.87 7.17 -4.81
CA LEU A 95 4.89 7.09 -3.73
C LEU A 95 5.53 6.65 -2.40
N MET A 96 6.49 5.73 -2.45
CA MET A 96 7.30 5.37 -1.27
C MET A 96 8.06 6.56 -0.71
N ASN A 97 8.70 7.36 -1.56
CA ASN A 97 9.40 8.56 -1.12
C ASN A 97 8.43 9.59 -0.50
N MET A 98 7.25 9.76 -1.08
CA MET A 98 6.19 10.64 -0.56
C MET A 98 5.64 10.16 0.79
N ALA A 99 5.56 8.84 1.01
CA ALA A 99 5.12 8.27 2.27
C ALA A 99 6.16 8.44 3.38
N VAL A 100 7.46 8.38 3.04
CA VAL A 100 8.57 8.56 3.99
C VAL A 100 8.77 10.03 4.36
N ASP A 101 8.74 10.93 3.38
CA ASP A 101 8.87 12.37 3.60
C ASP A 101 7.63 13.09 3.05
N THR A 102 6.59 13.16 3.87
CA THR A 102 5.29 13.72 3.49
C THR A 102 5.31 15.25 3.43
N GLY A 103 6.19 15.90 4.21
CA GLY A 103 6.21 17.35 4.42
C GLY A 103 6.22 18.19 3.14
N PRO A 104 7.06 17.89 2.14
CA PRO A 104 7.09 18.61 0.87
C PRO A 104 5.78 18.57 0.09
N TYR A 105 4.97 17.52 0.26
CA TYR A 105 3.80 17.25 -0.58
C TYR A 105 2.48 17.71 0.03
N ILE A 106 2.44 18.03 1.33
CA ILE A 106 1.21 18.48 2.00
C ILE A 106 0.64 19.72 1.30
N GLY A 107 -0.65 19.65 0.94
CA GLY A 107 -1.37 20.70 0.23
C GLY A 107 -1.15 20.73 -1.28
N GLN A 108 -0.26 19.89 -1.82
CA GLN A 108 -0.06 19.81 -3.27
C GLN A 108 -1.17 19.01 -3.95
N THR A 109 -1.53 19.43 -5.16
CA THR A 109 -2.33 18.63 -6.08
C THR A 109 -1.48 17.51 -6.66
N VAL A 110 -1.86 16.27 -6.36
CA VAL A 110 -1.21 15.05 -6.82
C VAL A 110 -2.19 14.27 -7.69
N LYS A 111 -1.72 13.79 -8.85
CA LYS A 111 -2.46 12.87 -9.71
C LYS A 111 -1.81 11.50 -9.70
N MET A 112 -2.60 10.44 -9.50
CA MET A 112 -2.10 9.07 -9.39
C MET A 112 -2.99 8.08 -10.13
N ARG A 113 -2.39 7.04 -10.72
CA ARG A 113 -3.08 5.89 -11.33
C ARG A 113 -2.78 4.63 -10.52
N GLY A 114 -3.80 3.82 -10.25
CA GLY A 114 -3.62 2.58 -9.49
C GLY A 114 -4.82 1.66 -9.53
N LEU A 115 -4.64 0.45 -9.00
CA LEU A 115 -5.72 -0.53 -8.82
C LEU A 115 -6.55 -0.14 -7.59
N TYR A 116 -7.83 0.08 -7.77
CA TYR A 116 -8.75 0.39 -6.70
C TYR A 116 -9.11 -0.86 -5.88
N TYR A 117 -9.13 -0.71 -4.56
CA TYR A 117 -9.77 -1.66 -3.65
C TYR A 117 -10.21 -0.97 -2.36
N SER A 118 -11.15 -1.57 -1.64
CA SER A 118 -11.58 -1.08 -0.32
C SER A 118 -11.31 -2.07 0.81
N VAL A 119 -11.19 -1.54 2.03
CA VAL A 119 -11.03 -2.30 3.27
C VAL A 119 -12.07 -1.83 4.29
N THR A 120 -12.92 -2.75 4.73
CA THR A 120 -13.89 -2.49 5.80
C THR A 120 -13.32 -2.87 7.17
N PHE A 121 -13.30 -1.94 8.11
CA PHE A 121 -12.91 -2.19 9.48
C PHE A 121 -14.07 -2.84 10.25
N GLN A 122 -13.91 -4.09 10.66
CA GLN A 122 -14.98 -4.86 11.32
C GLN A 122 -15.45 -4.25 12.65
N GLU A 123 -14.57 -3.49 13.31
CA GLU A 123 -14.86 -2.89 14.61
C GLU A 123 -15.75 -1.65 14.52
N THR A 124 -15.57 -0.83 13.47
CA THR A 124 -16.26 0.46 13.31
C THR A 124 -17.26 0.47 12.16
N GLY A 125 -17.11 -0.45 11.20
CA GLY A 125 -17.84 -0.44 9.93
C GLY A 125 -17.31 0.57 8.92
N ASP A 126 -16.25 1.32 9.25
CA ASP A 126 -15.67 2.31 8.35
C ASP A 126 -15.01 1.63 7.14
N VAL A 127 -15.06 2.30 5.99
CA VAL A 127 -14.49 1.79 4.73
C VAL A 127 -13.35 2.70 4.29
N MET A 128 -12.16 2.13 4.17
CA MET A 128 -10.99 2.79 3.60
C MET A 128 -10.88 2.47 2.13
N HIS A 129 -10.65 3.48 1.30
CA HIS A 129 -10.58 3.37 -0.15
C HIS A 129 -9.15 3.62 -0.63
N LEU A 130 -8.56 2.66 -1.34
CA LEU A 130 -7.14 2.69 -1.66
C LEU A 130 -6.89 2.60 -3.16
N LEU A 131 -5.86 3.33 -3.61
CA LEU A 131 -5.19 3.06 -4.89
C LEU A 131 -3.91 2.26 -4.60
N TYR A 132 -3.88 1.02 -5.07
CA TYR A 132 -2.69 0.17 -5.04
C TYR A 132 -1.76 0.48 -6.21
N VAL A 133 -0.48 0.65 -5.89
CA VAL A 133 0.62 0.70 -6.85
C VAL A 133 1.64 -0.37 -6.44
N GLY A 134 1.81 -1.38 -7.28
CA GLY A 134 2.82 -2.43 -7.11
C GLY A 134 4.07 -2.16 -7.94
N ASP A 135 5.19 -2.79 -7.56
CA ASP A 135 6.31 -2.94 -8.47
C ASP A 135 5.97 -3.94 -9.60
N GLU A 136 6.65 -3.84 -10.74
CA GLU A 136 6.41 -4.74 -11.89
C GLU A 136 6.76 -6.20 -11.57
N ALA A 137 7.57 -6.44 -10.53
CA ALA A 137 7.93 -7.77 -10.04
C ALA A 137 6.82 -8.41 -9.17
N ALA A 138 5.76 -7.66 -8.84
CA ALA A 138 4.67 -8.06 -7.95
C ALA A 138 5.13 -8.57 -6.57
N CYS A 139 6.30 -8.13 -6.10
CA CYS A 139 6.85 -8.53 -4.80
C CYS A 139 6.60 -7.48 -3.72
N CYS A 140 6.42 -6.22 -4.14
CA CYS A 140 6.15 -5.08 -3.27
C CYS A 140 4.99 -4.25 -3.82
N GLY A 141 4.29 -3.55 -2.93
CA GLY A 141 3.33 -2.53 -3.33
C GLY A 141 2.85 -1.70 -2.16
N ILE A 142 2.19 -0.60 -2.47
CA ILE A 142 1.67 0.36 -1.51
C ILE A 142 0.27 0.79 -1.92
N GLY A 143 -0.62 0.84 -0.94
CA GLY A 143 -1.92 1.48 -1.08
C GLY A 143 -1.84 2.90 -0.57
N LEU A 144 -2.34 3.86 -1.35
CA LEU A 144 -2.59 5.23 -0.89
C LEU A 144 -4.10 5.41 -0.68
N GLU A 145 -4.50 5.85 0.51
CA GLU A 145 -5.90 6.18 0.78
C GLU A 145 -6.32 7.39 -0.07
N PHE A 146 -7.55 7.37 -0.59
CA PHE A 146 -8.20 8.57 -1.11
C PHE A 146 -9.62 8.70 -0.57
N ARG A 147 -10.08 9.95 -0.48
CA ARG A 147 -11.38 10.33 0.08
C ARG A 147 -12.09 11.24 -0.91
N LEU A 148 -13.31 10.87 -1.32
CA LEU A 148 -14.09 11.66 -2.26
C LEU A 148 -14.92 12.71 -1.52
N THR A 149 -14.80 13.98 -1.90
CA THR A 149 -15.64 15.04 -1.33
C THR A 149 -17.12 14.83 -1.67
N GLY A 150 -18.03 15.57 -1.00
CA GLY A 150 -19.45 15.57 -1.37
C GLY A 150 -20.30 14.46 -0.73
N ASN A 151 -19.82 13.86 0.36
CA ASN A 151 -20.52 12.79 1.11
C ASN A 151 -20.84 11.55 0.26
N PRO A 152 -19.81 10.91 -0.34
CA PRO A 152 -19.96 9.72 -1.16
C PRO A 152 -20.50 8.53 -0.36
N LYS A 153 -21.21 7.63 -1.03
CA LYS A 153 -21.70 6.38 -0.48
C LYS A 153 -20.92 5.21 -1.06
N HIS A 154 -20.41 4.36 -0.19
CA HIS A 154 -19.87 3.07 -0.60
C HIS A 154 -20.99 2.01 -0.59
N PRO A 155 -21.12 1.17 -1.64
CA PRO A 155 -20.24 1.08 -2.81
C PRO A 155 -20.62 1.95 -4.02
N GLU A 156 -21.76 2.65 -4.00
CA GLU A 156 -22.38 3.23 -5.21
C GLU A 156 -21.58 4.35 -5.89
N ASP A 157 -20.90 5.19 -5.09
CA ASP A 157 -20.17 6.37 -5.56
C ASP A 157 -18.66 6.11 -5.73
N TYR A 158 -18.22 4.86 -5.55
CA TYR A 158 -16.82 4.46 -5.65
C TYR A 158 -16.57 3.56 -6.87
N PRO A 159 -15.31 3.43 -7.33
CA PRO A 159 -14.99 2.52 -8.42
C PRO A 159 -15.36 1.07 -8.09
N PRO A 160 -15.65 0.22 -9.10
CA PRO A 160 -15.74 -1.22 -8.90
C PRO A 160 -14.42 -1.78 -8.33
N GLU A 161 -14.52 -2.74 -7.40
CA GLU A 161 -13.34 -3.45 -6.86
C GLU A 161 -12.45 -3.99 -7.99
N TYR A 162 -11.14 -3.77 -7.86
CA TYR A 162 -10.11 -4.18 -8.81
C TYR A 162 -10.16 -3.50 -10.19
N SER A 163 -10.82 -2.34 -10.31
CA SER A 163 -10.68 -1.46 -11.48
C SER A 163 -9.36 -0.67 -11.44
N ILE A 164 -8.87 -0.23 -12.59
CA ILE A 164 -7.76 0.75 -12.66
C ILE A 164 -8.36 2.14 -12.79
N VAL A 165 -8.00 3.04 -11.88
CA VAL A 165 -8.50 4.41 -11.84
C VAL A 165 -7.38 5.44 -11.75
N GLU A 166 -7.68 6.65 -12.18
CA GLU A 166 -6.90 7.85 -11.94
C GLU A 166 -7.62 8.74 -10.93
N VAL A 167 -6.91 9.17 -9.90
CA VAL A 167 -7.40 10.10 -8.87
C VAL A 167 -6.50 11.32 -8.83
N THR A 168 -7.11 12.51 -8.89
CA THR A 168 -6.42 13.79 -8.68
C THR A 168 -6.94 14.39 -7.39
N GLY A 169 -6.05 14.69 -6.44
CA GLY A 169 -6.46 15.18 -5.13
C GLY A 169 -5.40 16.01 -4.43
N ILE A 170 -5.80 16.63 -3.33
CA ILE A 170 -4.90 17.33 -2.41
C ILE A 170 -4.28 16.32 -1.47
N PHE A 171 -2.95 16.30 -1.45
CA PHE A 171 -2.18 15.43 -0.56
C PHE A 171 -2.22 15.94 0.87
N GLY A 172 -2.56 15.05 1.80
CA GLY A 172 -2.62 15.33 3.22
C GLY A 172 -2.13 14.14 4.04
N THR A 173 -2.15 14.28 5.36
CA THR A 173 -1.82 13.19 6.28
C THR A 173 -2.84 13.06 7.41
N PHE A 174 -3.03 11.84 7.90
CA PHE A 174 -3.83 11.55 9.09
C PHE A 174 -3.03 10.71 10.09
N GLN A 175 -3.42 10.78 11.35
CA GLN A 175 -2.84 9.95 12.41
C GLN A 175 -3.64 8.66 12.56
N PHE A 176 -2.94 7.54 12.67
CA PHE A 176 -3.51 6.28 13.15
C PHE A 176 -2.53 5.64 14.12
N GLY A 177 -2.89 5.65 15.40
CA GLY A 177 -1.95 5.48 16.50
C GLY A 177 -0.83 6.51 16.45
N ASP A 178 0.39 6.04 16.67
CA ASP A 178 1.59 6.88 16.69
C ASP A 178 2.16 7.12 15.29
N GLN A 179 1.49 6.64 14.25
CA GLN A 179 1.95 6.70 12.87
C GLN A 179 1.17 7.73 12.05
N THR A 180 1.88 8.39 11.14
CA THR A 180 1.33 9.34 10.17
C THR A 180 1.21 8.68 8.81
N TYR A 181 0.02 8.73 8.21
CA TYR A 181 -0.26 8.12 6.91
C TYR A 181 -0.68 9.17 5.89
N PRO A 182 -0.20 9.10 4.64
CA PRO A 182 -0.63 9.98 3.58
C PRO A 182 -2.01 9.57 3.03
N TYR A 183 -2.76 10.55 2.53
CA TYR A 183 -4.00 10.33 1.79
C TYR A 183 -4.23 11.44 0.75
N LEU A 184 -5.17 11.22 -0.16
CA LEU A 184 -5.67 12.24 -1.10
C LEU A 184 -7.11 12.64 -0.76
N THR A 185 -7.40 13.94 -0.77
CA THR A 185 -8.78 14.45 -0.88
C THR A 185 -9.06 14.76 -2.34
N ALA A 186 -10.03 14.09 -2.95
CA ALA A 186 -10.36 14.22 -4.36
C ALA A 186 -11.84 14.58 -4.57
N ASN A 187 -12.15 15.26 -5.67
CA ASN A 187 -13.54 15.58 -6.01
C ASN A 187 -14.23 14.43 -6.74
N ASP A 188 -13.47 13.69 -7.55
CA ASP A 188 -13.92 12.59 -8.38
C ASP A 188 -12.74 11.64 -8.70
N PHE A 189 -13.01 10.67 -9.57
CA PHE A 189 -12.02 9.79 -10.16
C PHE A 189 -12.34 9.57 -11.63
N VAL A 190 -11.33 9.18 -12.40
CA VAL A 190 -11.48 8.75 -13.79
C VAL A 190 -11.23 7.26 -13.87
N MET A 191 -12.22 6.50 -14.35
CA MET A 191 -12.02 5.08 -14.64
C MET A 191 -11.16 4.92 -15.89
N VAL A 192 -10.08 4.14 -15.78
CA VAL A 192 -9.16 3.84 -16.87
C VAL A 192 -9.42 2.44 -17.42
N GLU A 193 -9.58 1.45 -16.54
CA GLU A 193 -9.84 0.05 -16.93
C GLU A 193 -10.87 -0.58 -15.98
N GLU A 194 -11.81 -1.32 -16.56
CA GLU A 194 -12.79 -2.13 -15.82
C GLU A 194 -12.12 -3.34 -15.14
N PRO A 195 -12.73 -3.92 -14.09
CA PRO A 195 -12.17 -5.10 -13.41
C PRO A 195 -11.96 -6.28 -14.36
N THR A 196 -10.81 -6.93 -14.26
CA THR A 196 -10.53 -8.15 -15.04
C THR A 196 -11.20 -9.37 -14.39
N ASP A 197 -11.74 -10.27 -15.21
CA ASP A 197 -12.44 -11.51 -14.80
C ASP A 197 -11.57 -12.47 -13.96
N LEU A 198 -10.25 -12.33 -14.04
CA LEU A 198 -9.28 -13.11 -13.26
C LEU A 198 -9.43 -12.95 -11.74
N TYR A 199 -9.91 -11.80 -11.26
CA TYR A 199 -10.13 -11.56 -9.84
C TYR A 199 -11.48 -12.10 -9.34
N GLN A 200 -12.51 -12.12 -10.20
CA GLN A 200 -13.83 -12.63 -9.83
C GLN A 200 -13.88 -14.17 -9.67
N ARG A 201 -12.91 -14.90 -10.23
CA ARG A 201 -12.86 -16.38 -10.16
C ARG A 201 -12.31 -16.96 -8.86
N ARG A 202 -11.73 -16.15 -7.97
CA ARG A 202 -11.20 -16.62 -6.66
C ARG A 202 -12.19 -16.48 -5.49
N GLY A 203 -13.36 -15.89 -5.72
CA GLY A 203 -14.37 -15.61 -4.67
C GLY A 203 -15.65 -16.43 -4.77
N GLY A 204 -15.65 -17.58 -5.46
CA GLY A 204 -16.79 -18.48 -5.61
C GLY A 204 -16.65 -19.79 -4.87
#